data_AF-A0A0D0BUD6-F1
#
_entry.id   AF-A0A0D0BUD6-F1
#
_cell.length_a   1.000
_cell.length_b   1.000
_cell.length_c   1.000
_cell.angle_alpha   90.00
_cell.angle_beta   90.00
_cell.angle_gamma   90.00
#
_symmetry.space_group_name_H-M   'P 1'
#
loop_
_entity.id
_entity.type
_entity.pdbx_description
1 polymer ?
#
loop_
_entity_poly.entity_id
_entity_poly.type
_entity_poly.pdbx_seq_one_letter_code
_entity_poly.pdbx_strand_id
1 'polypeptide(L)'
;MISGSACGMLVPHRQELLDFQMNDSNFQKMILMGIHRKLNIALTSKEGAADAFRALDDALLADQKRQLVKQERKAMKEREGNPEAMDVYEIWLASAPSMKSIELAMLSGSSSVAPGQRGLSTWLAQGLKIQQSQIQLRLEASSAGPQSTELQRLALAGKRDWLGTES
;
A
#
# COMPACT_ATOMS: atom_id res chain seq x y z
N MET A 1 -12.77 13.71 -43.18
CA MET A 1 -13.21 12.86 -44.31
C MET A 1 -14.47 12.13 -43.86
N ILE A 2 -15.59 12.34 -44.55
CA ILE A 2 -16.88 11.69 -44.23
C ILE A 2 -16.88 10.34 -44.93
N SER A 3 -17.22 9.26 -44.23
CA SER A 3 -17.32 7.92 -44.82
C SER A 3 -18.31 7.92 -45.97
N GLY A 4 -17.97 7.31 -47.12
CA GLY A 4 -18.77 7.33 -48.34
C GLY A 4 -20.21 6.80 -48.16
N SER A 5 -20.44 6.00 -47.13
CA SER A 5 -21.75 5.42 -46.79
C SER A 5 -22.77 6.45 -46.28
N ALA A 6 -22.34 7.59 -45.71
CA ALA A 6 -23.23 8.61 -45.17
C ALA A 6 -23.57 9.73 -46.18
N CYS A 7 -23.04 9.68 -47.40
CA CYS A 7 -23.10 10.79 -48.35
C CYS A 7 -24.50 11.08 -48.93
N GLY A 8 -25.45 10.14 -48.82
CA GLY A 8 -26.81 10.26 -49.35
C GLY A 8 -27.93 10.52 -48.33
N MET A 9 -27.63 10.59 -47.03
CA MET A 9 -28.64 10.64 -45.95
C MET A 9 -29.04 12.08 -45.60
N LEU A 10 -30.17 12.29 -44.92
CA LEU A 10 -30.54 13.60 -44.35
C LEU A 10 -29.59 13.98 -43.20
N VAL A 11 -29.25 15.26 -43.07
CA VAL A 11 -28.30 15.80 -42.06
C VAL A 11 -28.55 15.28 -40.62
N PRO A 12 -29.78 15.29 -40.06
CA PRO A 12 -30.01 14.78 -38.72
C PRO A 12 -29.71 13.28 -38.59
N HIS A 13 -30.07 12.50 -39.60
CA HIS A 13 -29.84 11.05 -39.61
C HIS A 13 -28.35 10.69 -39.75
N ARG A 14 -27.57 11.52 -40.47
CA ARG A 14 -26.10 11.38 -40.51
C ARG A 14 -25.48 11.62 -39.14
N GLN A 15 -25.95 12.63 -38.41
CA GLN A 15 -25.43 12.97 -37.09
C GLN A 15 -25.69 11.84 -36.10
N GLU A 16 -26.93 11.33 -36.05
CA GLU A 16 -27.28 10.19 -35.20
C GLU A 16 -26.41 8.97 -35.48
N LEU A 17 -26.24 8.60 -36.76
CA LEU A 17 -25.42 7.45 -37.13
C LEU A 17 -23.95 7.61 -36.69
N LEU A 18 -23.39 8.82 -36.84
CA LEU A 18 -22.03 9.11 -36.37
C LEU A 18 -21.94 9.02 -34.86
N ASP A 19 -22.92 9.55 -34.12
CA ASP A 19 -22.95 9.49 -32.67
C ASP A 19 -23.08 8.05 -32.16
N PHE A 20 -23.93 7.23 -32.79
CA PHE A 20 -24.01 5.80 -32.49
C PHE A 20 -22.70 5.07 -32.73
N GLN A 21 -22.04 5.31 -33.86
CA GLN A 21 -20.74 4.69 -34.19
C GLN A 21 -19.64 5.14 -33.24
N MET A 22 -19.60 6.43 -32.90
CA MET A 22 -18.63 6.97 -31.94
C MET A 22 -18.87 6.41 -30.54
N ASN A 23 -20.13 6.30 -30.10
CA ASN A 23 -20.48 5.76 -28.80
C ASN A 23 -20.12 4.26 -28.71
N ASP A 24 -20.42 3.47 -29.74
CA ASP A 24 -20.02 2.06 -29.79
C ASP A 24 -18.49 1.90 -29.77
N SER A 25 -17.76 2.69 -30.56
CA SER A 25 -16.29 2.67 -30.56
C SER A 25 -15.70 3.07 -29.19
N ASN A 26 -16.30 4.06 -28.52
CA ASN A 26 -15.87 4.49 -27.19
C ASN A 26 -16.17 3.44 -26.13
N PHE A 27 -17.34 2.80 -26.19
CA PHE A 27 -17.71 1.70 -25.32
C PHE A 27 -16.73 0.52 -25.49
N GLN A 28 -16.47 0.10 -26.73
CA GLN A 28 -15.51 -0.97 -27.02
C GLN A 28 -14.10 -0.63 -26.51
N LYS A 29 -13.61 0.60 -26.72
CA LYS A 29 -12.31 1.03 -26.17
C LYS A 29 -12.28 1.01 -24.65
N MET A 30 -13.35 1.47 -23.98
CA MET A 30 -13.46 1.45 -22.53
C MET A 30 -13.40 0.01 -21.98
N ILE A 31 -14.15 -0.92 -22.58
CA ILE A 31 -14.15 -2.33 -22.20
C ILE A 31 -12.78 -2.97 -22.48
N LEU A 32 -12.23 -2.79 -23.69
CA LEU A 32 -10.97 -3.40 -24.09
C LEU A 32 -9.75 -2.82 -23.36
N MET A 33 -9.73 -1.54 -23.02
CA MET A 33 -8.60 -0.95 -22.29
C MET A 33 -8.72 -1.15 -20.78
N GLY A 34 -9.93 -1.03 -20.23
CA GLY A 34 -10.18 -1.11 -18.80
C GLY A 34 -10.28 -2.55 -18.31
N ILE A 35 -11.17 -3.34 -18.89
CA ILE A 35 -11.50 -4.67 -18.39
C ILE A 35 -10.44 -5.68 -18.81
N HIS A 36 -9.98 -5.68 -20.05
CA HIS A 36 -8.95 -6.62 -20.50
C HIS A 36 -7.65 -6.45 -19.70
N ARG A 37 -7.23 -5.20 -19.46
CA ARG A 37 -6.05 -4.92 -18.63
C ARG A 37 -6.23 -5.40 -17.20
N LYS A 38 -7.37 -5.10 -16.57
CA LYS A 38 -7.68 -5.56 -15.21
C LYS A 38 -7.75 -7.08 -15.11
N LEU A 39 -8.34 -7.74 -16.10
CA LEU A 39 -8.41 -9.20 -16.20
C LEU A 39 -7.01 -9.81 -16.31
N ASN A 40 -6.15 -9.28 -17.18
CA ASN A 40 -4.78 -9.77 -17.29
C ASN A 40 -4.01 -9.62 -15.98
N ILE A 41 -4.13 -8.47 -15.31
CA ILE A 41 -3.51 -8.26 -13.99
C ILE A 41 -4.03 -9.31 -13.00
N ALA A 42 -5.34 -9.49 -12.90
CA ALA A 42 -5.95 -10.47 -12.00
C ALA A 42 -5.52 -11.91 -12.31
N LEU A 43 -5.39 -12.28 -13.58
CA LEU A 43 -4.91 -13.59 -14.00
C LEU A 43 -3.45 -13.80 -13.60
N THR A 44 -2.60 -12.80 -13.83
CA THR A 44 -1.17 -12.87 -13.44
C THR A 44 -0.98 -12.87 -11.93
N SER A 45 -1.84 -12.20 -11.16
CA SER A 45 -1.74 -12.15 -9.70
C SER A 45 -2.44 -13.30 -8.99
N LYS A 46 -3.27 -14.09 -9.70
CA LYS A 46 -4.06 -15.19 -9.13
C LYS A 46 -3.19 -16.20 -8.38
N GLU A 47 -2.09 -16.62 -8.98
CA GLU A 47 -1.24 -17.67 -8.39
C GLU A 47 -0.53 -17.15 -7.15
N GLY A 48 0.07 -15.96 -7.20
CA GLY A 48 0.69 -15.34 -6.03
C GLY A 48 -0.31 -15.03 -4.90
N ALA A 49 -1.55 -14.65 -5.23
CA ALA A 49 -2.60 -14.48 -4.24
C ALA A 49 -3.02 -15.82 -3.60
N ALA A 50 -3.09 -16.90 -4.38
CA ALA A 50 -3.36 -18.23 -3.87
C ALA A 50 -2.23 -18.75 -2.97
N ASP A 51 -0.97 -18.49 -3.32
CA ASP A 51 0.19 -18.80 -2.50
C ASP A 51 0.17 -18.05 -1.17
N ALA A 52 -0.07 -16.73 -1.22
CA ALA A 52 -0.18 -15.90 -0.01
C ALA A 52 -1.33 -16.38 0.89
N PHE A 53 -2.48 -16.73 0.30
CA PHE A 53 -3.59 -17.29 1.06
C PHE A 53 -3.24 -18.63 1.72
N ARG A 54 -2.60 -19.55 0.98
CA ARG A 54 -2.14 -20.83 1.54
C ARG A 54 -1.16 -20.63 2.70
N ALA A 55 -0.20 -19.72 2.55
CA ALA A 55 0.74 -19.41 3.61
C ALA A 55 0.05 -18.87 4.87
N LEU A 56 -0.98 -18.03 4.72
CA LEU A 56 -1.80 -17.55 5.83
C LEU A 56 -2.63 -18.67 6.46
N ASP A 57 -3.24 -19.53 5.64
CA ASP A 57 -4.03 -20.65 6.13
C ASP A 57 -3.15 -21.65 6.90
N ASP A 58 -1.98 -22.01 6.38
CA ASP A 58 -1.05 -22.94 7.03
C ASP A 58 -0.50 -22.40 8.36
N ALA A 59 -0.40 -21.08 8.52
CA ALA A 59 0.03 -20.45 9.77
C ALA A 59 -1.04 -20.51 10.89
N LEU A 60 -2.30 -20.79 10.55
CA LEU A 60 -3.41 -20.82 11.51
C LEU A 60 -3.56 -22.20 12.16
N LEU A 61 -3.82 -22.21 13.47
CA LEU A 61 -4.18 -23.43 14.19
C LEU A 61 -5.55 -23.96 13.74
N ALA A 62 -5.73 -25.28 13.76
CA ALA A 62 -6.96 -25.93 13.31
C ALA A 62 -8.23 -25.42 14.03
N ASP A 63 -8.14 -25.10 15.32
CA ASP A 63 -9.26 -24.57 16.09
C ASP A 63 -9.65 -23.15 15.67
N GLN A 64 -8.67 -22.32 15.32
CA GLN A 64 -8.90 -20.97 14.79
C GLN A 64 -9.62 -21.04 13.44
N LYS A 65 -9.17 -21.94 12.54
CA LYS A 65 -9.85 -22.17 11.26
C LYS A 65 -11.31 -22.56 11.44
N ARG A 66 -11.58 -23.51 12.34
CA ARG A 66 -12.95 -23.95 12.65
C ARG A 66 -13.80 -22.81 13.19
N GLN A 67 -13.22 -21.94 14.02
CA GLN A 67 -13.92 -20.79 14.57
C GLN A 67 -14.24 -19.75 13.50
N LEU A 68 -13.29 -19.42 12.62
CA LEU A 68 -13.51 -18.49 11.50
C LEU A 68 -14.61 -18.97 10.57
N VAL A 69 -14.61 -20.25 10.18
CA VAL A 69 -15.67 -20.84 9.33
C VAL A 69 -17.04 -20.77 10.02
N LYS A 70 -17.11 -20.96 11.33
CA LYS A 70 -18.37 -20.80 12.09
C LYS A 70 -18.84 -19.34 12.09
N GLN A 71 -17.94 -18.39 12.30
CA GLN A 71 -18.24 -16.96 12.31
C GLN A 71 -18.72 -16.50 10.93
N GLU A 72 -18.04 -16.90 9.86
CA GLU A 72 -18.43 -16.62 8.48
C GLU A 72 -19.84 -17.16 8.17
N ARG A 73 -20.11 -18.43 8.48
CA ARG A 73 -21.44 -19.03 8.24
C ARG A 73 -22.54 -18.30 9.00
N LYS A 74 -22.25 -17.86 10.23
CA LYS A 74 -23.18 -17.07 11.04
C LYS A 74 -23.42 -15.70 10.41
N ALA A 75 -22.36 -14.97 10.07
CA ALA A 75 -22.41 -13.67 9.42
C ALA A 75 -23.25 -13.71 8.13
N MET A 76 -22.98 -14.68 7.25
CA MET A 76 -23.68 -14.83 5.97
C MET A 76 -25.18 -15.15 6.14
N LYS A 77 -25.56 -15.84 7.23
CA LYS A 77 -26.96 -16.14 7.53
C LYS A 77 -27.69 -14.94 8.13
N GLU A 78 -27.02 -14.13 8.94
CA GLU A 78 -27.62 -13.02 9.69
C GLU A 78 -27.57 -11.68 8.93
N ARG A 79 -26.80 -11.58 7.84
CA ARG A 79 -26.54 -10.34 7.08
C ARG A 79 -27.77 -9.52 6.67
N GLU A 80 -28.91 -10.18 6.43
CA GLU A 80 -30.13 -9.53 5.94
C GLU A 80 -30.94 -8.89 7.08
N GLY A 81 -30.85 -9.44 8.29
CA GLY A 81 -31.57 -8.96 9.47
C GLY A 81 -30.71 -8.21 10.49
N ASN A 82 -29.38 -8.33 10.38
CA ASN A 82 -28.43 -7.64 11.23
C ASN A 82 -27.23 -7.14 10.42
N PRO A 83 -27.12 -5.82 10.16
CA PRO A 83 -25.99 -5.26 9.42
C PRO A 83 -24.64 -5.45 10.15
N GLU A 84 -24.64 -5.48 11.50
CA GLU A 84 -23.42 -5.72 12.31
C GLU A 84 -22.91 -7.17 12.19
N ALA A 85 -23.70 -8.09 11.65
CA ALA A 85 -23.25 -9.47 11.45
C ALA A 85 -22.07 -9.56 10.46
N MET A 86 -21.89 -8.55 9.60
CA MET A 86 -20.80 -8.48 8.63
C MET A 86 -19.48 -7.95 9.20
N ASP A 87 -19.46 -7.44 10.45
CA ASP A 87 -18.27 -6.87 11.09
C ASP A 87 -17.15 -7.90 11.31
N VAL A 88 -17.45 -9.19 11.16
CA VAL A 88 -16.46 -10.28 11.13
C VAL A 88 -15.39 -10.05 10.04
N TYR A 89 -15.73 -9.34 8.96
CA TYR A 89 -14.80 -8.99 7.89
C TYR A 89 -14.05 -7.67 8.12
N GLU A 90 -14.36 -6.95 9.20
CA GLU A 90 -13.68 -5.69 9.52
C GLU A 90 -12.27 -5.97 10.03
N ILE A 91 -11.29 -5.36 9.35
CA ILE A 91 -9.88 -5.52 9.70
C ILE A 91 -9.53 -4.45 10.73
N TRP A 92 -9.53 -4.85 12.01
CA TRP A 92 -9.02 -4.01 13.09
C TRP A 92 -7.49 -4.03 13.09
N LEU A 93 -6.89 -3.14 12.30
CA LEU A 93 -5.46 -2.87 12.43
C LEU A 93 -5.25 -2.07 13.70
N ALA A 94 -4.69 -2.71 14.72
CA ALA A 94 -4.15 -1.97 15.85
C ALA A 94 -3.16 -0.93 15.29
N SER A 95 -3.30 0.32 15.71
CA SER A 95 -2.33 1.35 15.33
C SER A 95 -0.94 0.85 15.70
N ALA A 96 -0.02 0.92 14.75
CA ALA A 96 1.36 0.52 14.99
C ALA A 96 1.87 1.25 16.24
N PRO A 97 2.59 0.58 17.16
CA PRO A 97 3.13 1.22 18.33
C PRO A 97 3.94 2.44 17.94
N SER A 98 3.69 3.58 18.61
CA SER A 98 4.49 4.77 18.36
C SER A 98 5.95 4.51 18.76
N MET A 99 6.91 5.20 18.14
CA MET A 99 8.33 5.09 18.51
C MET A 99 8.54 5.35 20.01
N LYS A 100 7.80 6.31 20.58
CA LYS A 100 7.81 6.60 22.03
C LYS A 100 7.29 5.43 22.87
N SER A 101 6.25 4.75 22.40
CA SER A 101 5.69 3.56 23.06
C SER A 101 6.68 2.39 23.04
N ILE A 102 7.40 2.20 21.93
CA ILE A 102 8.47 1.20 21.81
C ILE A 102 9.62 1.54 22.74
N GLU A 103 10.11 2.79 22.73
CA GLU A 103 11.16 3.26 23.64
C GLU A 103 10.79 3.06 25.11
N LEU A 104 9.56 3.41 25.50
CA LEU A 104 9.05 3.23 26.86
C LEU A 104 8.97 1.75 27.24
N ALA A 105 8.53 0.88 26.33
CA ALA A 105 8.53 -0.57 26.56
C ALA A 105 9.95 -1.14 26.74
N MET A 106 10.92 -0.67 25.93
CA MET A 106 12.32 -1.08 26.06
C MET A 106 12.95 -0.61 27.38
N LEU A 107 12.66 0.62 27.82
CA LEU A 107 13.13 1.15 29.10
C LEU A 107 12.48 0.46 30.30
N SER A 108 11.20 0.10 30.19
CA SER A 108 10.47 -0.58 31.27
C SER A 108 10.84 -2.05 31.39
N GLY A 109 11.05 -2.75 30.28
CA GLY A 109 11.46 -4.18 30.26
C GLY A 109 12.92 -4.43 30.66
N SER A 110 13.79 -3.42 30.58
CA SER A 110 15.21 -3.53 30.93
C SER A 110 15.51 -3.37 32.44
N SER A 111 14.48 -3.16 33.27
CA SER A 111 14.65 -3.04 34.74
C SER A 111 15.00 -4.37 35.44
N SER A 112 14.81 -5.51 34.78
CA SER A 112 14.89 -6.85 35.42
C SER A 112 16.15 -7.66 35.06
N VAL A 113 17.06 -7.18 34.21
CA VAL A 113 18.23 -7.97 33.77
C VAL A 113 19.51 -7.32 34.26
N ALA A 114 20.26 -8.09 35.06
CA ALA A 114 21.65 -7.99 35.53
C ALA A 114 22.31 -6.58 35.61
N PRO A 115 23.06 -6.29 36.71
CA PRO A 115 23.79 -5.04 36.86
C PRO A 115 24.88 -4.91 35.78
N GLY A 116 24.55 -4.22 34.69
CA GLY A 116 25.41 -4.08 33.50
C GLY A 116 24.68 -3.73 32.20
N GLN A 117 23.36 -3.95 32.11
CA GLN A 117 22.58 -3.65 30.90
C GLN A 117 21.92 -2.26 30.87
N ARG A 118 22.19 -1.41 31.86
CA ARG A 118 21.65 -0.05 31.95
C ARG A 118 22.25 0.81 30.84
N GLY A 119 21.44 1.23 29.87
CA GLY A 119 21.84 2.12 28.76
C GLY A 119 21.85 1.48 27.36
N LEU A 120 21.63 0.16 27.25
CA LEU A 120 21.53 -0.53 25.96
C LEU A 120 20.40 0.02 25.07
N SER A 121 19.23 0.31 25.65
CA SER A 121 18.11 0.90 24.92
C SER A 121 18.43 2.30 24.40
N THR A 122 19.12 3.12 25.20
CA THR A 122 19.58 4.45 24.79
C THR A 122 20.62 4.37 23.67
N TRP A 123 21.57 3.44 23.77
CA TRP A 123 22.58 3.20 22.74
C TRP A 123 21.94 2.74 21.42
N LEU A 124 20.99 1.81 21.48
CA LEU A 124 20.24 1.35 20.31
C LEU A 124 19.40 2.48 19.69
N ALA A 125 18.70 3.27 20.50
CA ALA A 125 17.92 4.41 20.01
C ALA A 125 18.81 5.44 19.31
N GLN A 126 20.01 5.71 19.85
CA GLN A 126 20.99 6.59 19.22
C GLN A 126 21.48 6.02 17.88
N GLY A 127 21.84 4.73 17.83
CA GLY A 127 22.23 4.06 16.59
C GLY A 127 21.14 4.09 15.51
N LEU A 128 19.88 3.83 15.90
CA LEU A 128 18.74 3.93 14.98
C LEU A 128 18.52 5.36 14.46
N LYS A 129 18.68 6.37 15.32
CA LYS A 129 18.57 7.78 14.92
C LYS A 129 19.66 8.20 13.94
N ILE A 130 20.89 7.72 14.14
CA ILE A 130 22.00 7.92 13.19
C ILE A 130 21.65 7.25 11.86
N GLN A 131 21.20 5.99 11.88
CA GLN A 131 20.83 5.26 10.67
C GLN A 131 19.70 5.95 9.90
N GLN A 132 18.66 6.43 10.60
CA GLN A 132 17.56 7.19 10.00
C GLN A 132 18.07 8.46 9.31
N SER A 133 18.95 9.21 9.98
CA SER A 133 19.56 10.43 9.43
C SER A 133 20.42 10.13 8.19
N GLN A 134 21.15 9.01 8.18
CA GLN A 134 21.91 8.56 7.01
C GLN A 134 21.02 8.16 5.83
N ILE A 135 19.89 7.49 6.09
CA ILE A 135 18.91 7.12 5.05
C ILE A 135 18.29 8.39 4.45
N GLN A 136 17.88 9.33 5.30
CA GLN A 136 17.29 10.60 4.86
C GLN A 136 18.29 11.42 4.03
N LEU A 137 19.56 11.48 4.44
CA LEU A 137 20.60 12.15 3.68
C LEU A 137 20.84 11.50 2.31
N ARG A 138 20.83 10.16 2.23
CA ARG A 138 20.92 9.44 0.95
C ARG A 138 19.73 9.72 0.04
N LEU A 139 18.53 9.79 0.60
CA LEU A 139 17.32 10.12 -0.15
C LEU A 139 17.36 11.55 -0.70
N GLU A 140 17.72 12.52 0.15
CA GLU A 140 17.88 13.92 -0.24
C GLU A 140 18.96 14.07 -1.33
N ALA A 141 20.12 13.41 -1.18
CA ALA A 141 21.17 13.40 -2.19
C ALA A 141 20.74 12.74 -3.51
N SER A 142 19.94 11.68 -3.46
CA SER A 142 19.40 11.03 -4.66
C SER A 142 18.34 11.88 -5.36
N SER A 143 17.61 12.73 -4.62
CA SER A 143 16.62 13.66 -5.17
C SER A 143 17.25 14.95 -5.70
N ALA A 144 18.40 15.34 -5.14
CA ALA A 144 19.23 16.45 -5.61
C ALA A 144 20.01 16.01 -6.86
N GLY A 145 19.35 16.07 -8.02
CA GLY A 145 19.99 15.80 -9.31
C GLY A 145 21.10 16.82 -9.66
N PRO A 146 21.68 16.73 -10.88
CA PRO A 146 22.79 17.59 -11.32
C PRO A 146 22.51 19.11 -11.23
N GLN A 147 21.22 19.50 -11.24
CA GLN A 147 20.72 20.88 -11.19
C GLN A 147 20.43 21.40 -9.77
N SER A 148 20.86 20.71 -8.71
CA SER A 148 20.65 21.15 -7.32
C SER A 148 21.27 22.53 -7.07
N THR A 149 20.52 23.45 -6.44
CA THR A 149 20.99 24.80 -6.10
C THR A 149 22.16 24.75 -5.11
N GLU A 150 23.07 25.72 -5.15
CA GLU A 150 24.22 25.82 -4.24
C GLU A 150 23.82 25.74 -2.76
N LEU A 151 22.69 26.35 -2.38
CA LEU A 151 22.13 26.27 -1.04
C LEU A 151 21.75 24.84 -0.62
N GLN A 152 21.23 24.03 -1.55
CA GLN A 152 20.90 22.62 -1.28
C GLN A 152 22.17 21.77 -1.12
N ARG A 153 23.20 22.04 -1.94
CA ARG A 153 24.51 21.37 -1.82
C ARG A 153 25.21 21.71 -0.50
N LEU A 154 25.16 22.98 -0.08
CA LEU A 154 25.69 23.44 1.20
C LEU A 154 24.95 22.77 2.37
N ALA A 155 23.62 22.72 2.32
CA ALA A 155 22.82 22.06 3.34
C ALA A 155 23.13 20.55 3.45
N LEU A 156 23.30 19.86 2.31
CA LEU A 156 23.72 18.46 2.26
C LEU A 156 25.13 18.26 2.83
N ALA A 157 26.07 19.16 2.53
CA ALA A 157 27.43 19.11 3.06
C ALA A 157 27.44 19.33 4.58
N GLY A 158 26.67 20.30 5.09
CA GLY A 158 26.53 20.54 6.52
C GLY A 158 25.93 19.35 7.27
N LYS A 159 24.90 18.70 6.71
CA LYS A 159 24.33 17.48 7.30
C LYS A 159 25.31 16.30 7.28
N ARG A 160 26.17 16.18 6.25
CA ARG A 160 27.23 15.17 6.19
C ARG A 160 28.30 15.39 7.26
N ASP A 161 28.74 16.63 7.43
CA ASP A 161 29.77 17.00 8.41
C ASP A 161 29.29 16.73 9.84
N TRP A 162 28.05 17.11 10.15
CA TRP A 162 27.42 16.83 11.45
C TRP A 162 27.36 15.33 11.75
N LEU A 163 26.92 14.49 10.80
CA LEU A 163 26.89 13.03 10.97
C LEU A 163 28.28 12.41 11.13
N GLY A 164 29.32 13.02 10.57
CA GLY A 164 30.71 12.58 10.73
C GLY A 164 31.29 12.87 12.12
N THR A 165 30.72 13.83 12.86
CA THR A 165 31.17 14.16 14.23
C THR A 165 30.52 13.34 15.34
N GLU A 166 29.46 12.58 15.01
CA GLU A 166 28.65 11.79 15.96
C GLU A 166 28.96 10.28 15.90
N SER A 167 29.94 9.87 15.08
CA SER A 167 30.46 8.50 14.93
C SER A 167 31.80 8.32 15.65
#